data_AF-A0A7W9T3U8-F1
#
_entry.id   AF-A0A7W9T3U8-F1
#
_cell.length_a   1.000
_cell.length_b   1.000
_cell.length_c   1.000
_cell.angle_alpha   90.00
_cell.angle_beta   90.00
_cell.angle_gamma   90.00
#
_symmetry.space_group_name_H-M   'P 1'
#
loop_
_entity.id
_entity.type
_entity.pdbx_description
1 polymer ?
#
loop_
_entity_poly.entity_id
_entity_poly.type
_entity_poly.pdbx_seq_one_letter_code
_entity_poly.pdbx_strand_id
1 'polypeptide(L)'
;MKRFLPLLLLPLLGSAPKALPPVLPDSARLLTLRINGQPVEADTISSRFFLGTDRALRLNIVRADDPDGEGLTIIIDRFPIQAGTYTFQEILSGRNRDASYRYGSTAAYSKSCPDNPGSVTITGINAARHWLAGSYRCQVCESGRGGKRLTLEGTFRYPVEKE
;
A
#
# COMPACT_ATOMS: atom_id res chain seq x y z
N MET A 1 -77.78 -7.62 21.34
CA MET A 1 -76.77 -8.48 20.71
C MET A 1 -76.07 -7.71 19.60
N LYS A 2 -74.80 -7.30 19.77
CA LYS A 2 -73.89 -6.96 18.66
C LYS A 2 -72.46 -6.93 19.22
N ARG A 3 -71.58 -7.66 18.54
CA ARG A 3 -70.31 -8.21 19.02
C ARG A 3 -69.19 -7.17 18.93
N PHE A 4 -68.34 -7.12 19.97
CA PHE A 4 -67.02 -6.49 19.93
C PHE A 4 -66.04 -7.40 19.17
N LEU A 5 -65.28 -6.84 18.22
CA LEU A 5 -64.17 -7.50 17.55
C LEU A 5 -62.85 -6.82 18.00
N PRO A 6 -61.85 -7.54 18.51
CA PRO A 6 -60.55 -6.95 18.79
C PRO A 6 -59.65 -7.06 17.54
N LEU A 7 -59.11 -5.93 17.09
CA LEU A 7 -58.01 -5.92 16.11
C LEU A 7 -56.72 -6.36 16.81
N LEU A 8 -56.20 -7.53 16.42
CA LEU A 8 -54.85 -7.98 16.75
C LEU A 8 -53.83 -7.26 15.86
N LEU A 9 -53.05 -6.36 16.45
CA LEU A 9 -51.84 -5.79 15.85
C LEU A 9 -50.67 -6.76 16.05
N LEU A 10 -50.27 -7.44 14.99
CA LEU A 10 -49.03 -8.23 14.92
C LEU A 10 -47.86 -7.30 14.53
N PRO A 11 -46.72 -7.31 15.25
CA PRO A 11 -45.51 -6.64 14.79
C PRO A 11 -44.82 -7.53 13.75
N LEU A 12 -44.80 -7.09 12.50
CA LEU A 12 -43.91 -7.65 11.48
C LEU A 12 -42.47 -7.26 11.83
N LEU A 13 -41.71 -8.19 12.41
CA LEU A 13 -40.25 -8.09 12.47
C LEU A 13 -39.72 -8.17 11.02
N GLY A 14 -39.44 -7.00 10.43
CA GLY A 14 -38.71 -6.89 9.19
C GLY A 14 -37.25 -7.30 9.40
N SER A 15 -36.88 -8.45 8.85
CA SER A 15 -35.48 -8.85 8.67
C SER A 15 -34.81 -7.87 7.70
N ALA A 16 -33.98 -6.96 8.21
CA ALA A 16 -33.17 -6.08 7.37
C ALA A 16 -32.19 -6.94 6.54
N PRO A 17 -32.14 -6.77 5.21
CA PRO A 17 -31.16 -7.47 4.40
C PRO A 17 -29.75 -7.03 4.81
N LYS A 18 -28.91 -8.00 5.14
CA LYS A 18 -27.48 -7.82 5.41
C LYS A 18 -26.84 -7.28 4.13
N ALA A 19 -26.62 -5.97 4.06
CA ALA A 19 -25.94 -5.34 2.94
C ALA A 19 -24.56 -6.01 2.78
N LEU A 20 -24.38 -6.70 1.67
CA LEU A 20 -23.07 -7.21 1.29
C LEU A 20 -22.14 -6.02 1.05
N PRO A 21 -20.91 -6.04 1.59
CA PRO A 21 -19.95 -4.97 1.32
C PRO A 21 -19.72 -4.86 -0.19
N PRO A 22 -19.58 -3.63 -0.73
CA PRO A 22 -19.42 -3.42 -2.16
C PRO A 22 -18.16 -4.16 -2.64
N VAL A 23 -18.35 -5.06 -3.61
CA VAL A 23 -17.24 -5.72 -4.31
C VAL A 23 -16.59 -4.67 -5.20
N LEU A 24 -15.43 -4.16 -4.79
CA LEU A 24 -14.62 -3.26 -5.61
C LEU A 24 -14.28 -3.96 -6.94
N PRO A 25 -14.46 -3.31 -8.10
CA PRO A 25 -14.15 -3.94 -9.38
C PRO A 25 -12.69 -4.38 -9.41
N ASP A 26 -12.44 -5.51 -10.07
CA ASP A 26 -11.11 -6.14 -10.10
C ASP A 26 -10.02 -5.30 -10.79
N SER A 27 -10.43 -4.28 -11.54
CA SER A 27 -9.58 -3.29 -12.20
C SER A 27 -9.30 -2.03 -11.37
N ALA A 28 -9.94 -1.87 -10.20
CA ALA A 28 -9.76 -0.68 -9.37
C ALA A 28 -8.34 -0.62 -8.81
N ARG A 29 -7.53 0.31 -9.35
CA ARG A 29 -6.21 0.65 -8.83
C ARG A 29 -6.42 1.42 -7.53
N LEU A 30 -5.99 0.83 -6.43
CA LEU A 30 -6.01 1.48 -5.12
C LEU A 30 -4.56 1.65 -4.70
N LEU A 31 -4.18 2.89 -4.46
CA LEU A 31 -2.88 3.24 -3.91
C LEU A 31 -3.07 4.45 -3.01
N THR A 32 -2.71 4.29 -1.74
CA THR A 32 -2.77 5.38 -0.77
C THR A 32 -1.35 5.71 -0.31
N LEU A 33 -1.10 6.98 -0.03
CA LEU A 33 0.18 7.43 0.51
C LEU A 33 -0.08 8.36 1.71
N ARG A 34 0.70 8.18 2.77
CA ARG A 34 0.79 9.10 3.89
C ARG A 34 2.25 9.42 4.16
N ILE A 35 2.55 10.69 4.34
CA ILE A 35 3.88 11.18 4.70
C ILE A 35 3.79 11.82 6.09
N ASN A 36 4.53 11.27 7.05
CA ASN A 36 4.46 11.65 8.46
C ASN A 36 3.01 11.64 9.00
N GLY A 37 2.24 10.63 8.60
CA GLY A 37 0.84 10.45 8.97
C GLY A 37 -0.16 11.32 8.18
N GLN A 38 0.30 12.32 7.44
CA GLN A 38 -0.57 13.19 6.63
C GLN A 38 -0.93 12.52 5.30
N PRO A 39 -2.20 12.48 4.89
CA PRO A 39 -2.60 11.94 3.59
C PRO A 39 -2.02 12.79 2.46
N VAL A 40 -1.43 12.10 1.49
CA VAL A 40 -0.91 12.66 0.25
C VAL A 40 -1.51 11.87 -0.90
N GLU A 41 -2.07 12.56 -1.88
CA GLU A 41 -2.66 11.88 -3.02
C GLU A 41 -1.56 11.20 -3.85
N ALA A 42 -1.74 9.90 -4.13
CA ALA A 42 -0.82 9.13 -4.94
C ALA A 42 -1.30 9.12 -6.40
N ASP A 43 -0.39 9.31 -7.34
CA ASP A 43 -0.70 9.20 -8.76
C ASP A 43 -0.82 7.72 -9.16
N THR A 44 -2.04 7.23 -9.33
CA THR A 44 -2.32 5.83 -9.75
C THR A 44 -2.10 5.56 -11.25
N ILE A 45 -1.74 6.59 -12.02
CA ILE A 45 -1.42 6.51 -13.45
C ILE A 45 0.09 6.55 -13.66
N SER A 46 0.85 7.28 -12.85
CA SER A 46 2.32 7.35 -12.95
C SER A 46 3.04 6.35 -12.03
N SER A 47 2.41 5.93 -10.93
CA SER A 47 2.94 4.86 -10.07
C SER A 47 2.98 3.52 -10.79
N ARG A 48 4.00 2.70 -10.50
CA ARG A 48 4.23 1.41 -11.18
C ARG A 48 4.81 0.39 -10.23
N PHE A 49 4.28 -0.82 -10.27
CA PHE A 49 4.87 -1.96 -9.57
C PHE A 49 5.44 -2.93 -10.60
N PHE A 50 6.73 -3.25 -10.47
CA PHE A 50 7.43 -4.08 -11.45
C PHE A 50 8.01 -5.32 -10.80
N LEU A 51 7.89 -6.45 -11.47
CA LEU A 51 8.74 -7.60 -11.23
C LEU A 51 9.91 -7.54 -12.21
N GLY A 52 11.09 -7.16 -11.70
CA GLY A 52 12.31 -7.04 -12.48
C GLY A 52 12.87 -8.38 -12.92
N THR A 53 13.70 -8.34 -13.96
CA THR A 53 14.44 -9.53 -14.46
C THR A 53 15.45 -10.07 -13.43
N ASP A 54 15.90 -9.19 -12.53
CA ASP A 54 16.70 -9.48 -11.34
C ASP A 54 15.91 -10.25 -10.25
N ARG A 55 14.63 -10.54 -10.49
CA ARG A 55 13.69 -11.15 -9.55
C ARG A 55 13.40 -10.28 -8.32
N ALA A 56 13.60 -8.96 -8.42
CA ALA A 56 13.16 -8.02 -7.41
C ALA A 56 11.75 -7.49 -7.73
N LEU A 57 10.92 -7.33 -6.70
CA LEU A 57 9.69 -6.56 -6.78
C LEU A 57 9.99 -5.10 -6.44
N ARG A 58 9.72 -4.19 -7.36
CA ARG A 58 9.90 -2.74 -7.19
C ARG A 58 8.54 -2.06 -7.11
N LEU A 59 8.31 -1.29 -6.05
CA LEU A 59 7.12 -0.46 -5.90
C LEU A 59 7.56 0.98 -6.09
N ASN A 60 7.17 1.61 -7.19
CA ASN A 60 7.35 3.04 -7.42
C ASN A 60 6.02 3.77 -7.20
N ILE A 61 5.99 4.65 -6.21
CA ILE A 61 4.79 5.34 -5.74
C ILE A 61 5.04 6.85 -5.84
N VAL A 62 4.34 7.50 -6.77
CA VAL A 62 4.50 8.90 -7.11
C VAL A 62 3.36 9.72 -6.50
N ARG A 63 3.62 10.99 -6.15
CA ARG A 63 2.57 11.90 -5.68
C ARG A 63 1.77 12.47 -6.87
N ALA A 64 0.48 12.71 -6.70
CA ALA A 64 -0.34 13.32 -7.74
C ALA A 64 -0.01 14.79 -8.03
N ASP A 65 0.57 15.49 -7.05
CA ASP A 65 1.00 16.89 -7.20
C ASP A 65 2.35 17.06 -7.94
N ASP A 66 3.03 15.95 -8.23
CA ASP A 66 4.36 15.91 -8.83
C ASP A 66 4.54 14.60 -9.62
N PRO A 67 3.75 14.40 -10.70
CA PRO A 67 3.69 13.13 -11.44
C PRO A 67 4.99 12.79 -12.19
N ASP A 68 5.78 13.81 -12.53
CA ASP A 68 7.10 13.67 -13.17
C ASP A 68 8.23 13.55 -12.14
N GLY A 69 7.91 13.67 -10.85
CA GLY A 69 8.87 13.61 -9.75
C GLY A 69 9.33 12.19 -9.43
N GLU A 70 10.52 12.07 -8.83
CA GLU A 70 11.02 10.81 -8.29
C GLU A 70 10.27 10.44 -6.99
N GLY A 71 9.37 9.46 -7.09
CA GLY A 71 8.53 8.99 -5.99
C GLY A 71 9.24 8.10 -4.96
N LEU A 72 8.44 7.46 -4.11
CA LEU A 72 8.90 6.43 -3.18
C LEU A 72 9.19 5.16 -3.97
N THR A 73 10.45 4.75 -3.98
CA THR A 73 10.85 3.45 -4.53
C THR A 73 11.14 2.49 -3.39
N ILE A 74 10.48 1.33 -3.37
CA ILE A 74 10.78 0.22 -2.46
C ILE A 74 11.22 -0.98 -3.27
N ILE A 75 12.33 -1.61 -2.90
CA ILE A 75 12.86 -2.80 -3.57
C ILE A 75 12.78 -4.01 -2.64
N ILE A 76 12.16 -5.10 -3.11
CA ILE A 76 12.04 -6.37 -2.39
C ILE A 76 12.67 -7.48 -3.24
N ASP A 77 13.90 -7.84 -2.92
CA ASP A 77 14.60 -8.96 -3.56
C ASP A 77 14.35 -10.27 -2.78
N ARG A 78 13.14 -10.81 -2.94
CA ARG A 78 12.75 -12.16 -2.49
C ARG A 78 11.77 -12.75 -3.51
N PHE A 79 12.20 -13.81 -4.19
CA PHE A 79 11.39 -14.45 -5.23
C PHE A 79 11.29 -15.97 -5.02
N PRO A 80 10.12 -16.60 -5.27
CA PRO A 80 8.85 -15.97 -5.66
C PRO A 80 8.26 -15.09 -4.55
N ILE A 81 7.53 -14.03 -4.92
CA ILE A 81 6.78 -13.22 -3.96
C ILE A 81 5.63 -14.07 -3.42
N GLN A 82 5.54 -14.13 -2.10
CA GLN A 82 4.50 -14.83 -1.33
C GLN A 82 3.74 -13.85 -0.43
N ALA A 83 2.55 -14.24 0.03
CA ALA A 83 1.89 -13.50 1.09
C ALA A 83 2.75 -13.53 2.37
N GLY A 84 2.83 -12.41 3.07
CA GLY A 84 3.66 -12.26 4.26
C GLY A 84 4.29 -10.87 4.37
N THR A 85 5.03 -10.65 5.45
CA THR A 85 5.72 -9.38 5.72
C THR A 85 7.21 -9.47 5.38
N TYR A 86 7.67 -8.49 4.62
CA TYR A 86 9.03 -8.31 4.16
C TYR A 86 9.61 -7.12 4.90
N THR A 87 10.39 -7.38 5.95
CA THR A 87 11.10 -6.33 6.68
C THR A 87 12.42 -5.99 5.98
N PHE A 88 12.82 -4.73 6.11
CA PHE A 88 14.10 -4.23 5.61
C PHE A 88 14.71 -3.26 6.62
N GLN A 89 15.86 -3.65 7.16
CA GLN A 89 16.71 -2.82 8.02
C GLN A 89 18.17 -3.32 8.05
N GLU A 90 18.51 -4.47 7.47
CA GLU A 90 19.71 -5.20 7.89
C GLU A 90 20.90 -5.14 6.91
N ILE A 91 22.00 -4.71 7.49
CA ILE A 91 23.40 -4.69 7.09
C ILE A 91 23.82 -5.97 6.32
N LEU A 92 24.42 -5.77 5.14
CA LEU A 92 25.42 -6.62 4.45
C LEU A 92 25.10 -8.07 4.01
N SER A 93 23.85 -8.59 4.07
CA SER A 93 23.59 -10.00 3.66
C SER A 93 22.73 -10.21 2.41
N GLY A 94 22.80 -9.30 1.43
CA GLY A 94 23.09 -9.77 0.05
C GLY A 94 21.98 -9.81 -0.99
N ARG A 95 20.83 -9.18 -0.78
CA ARG A 95 19.78 -8.99 -1.80
C ARG A 95 19.11 -7.65 -1.52
N ASN A 96 19.20 -6.67 -2.40
CA ASN A 96 18.91 -5.26 -2.04
C ASN A 96 17.50 -5.08 -1.47
N ARG A 97 17.41 -4.61 -0.21
CA ARG A 97 16.15 -4.22 0.42
C ARG A 97 16.29 -2.82 0.98
N ASP A 98 15.78 -1.85 0.24
CA ASP A 98 15.81 -0.45 0.61
C ASP A 98 14.58 0.28 0.12
N ALA A 99 14.43 1.49 0.68
CA ALA A 99 13.49 2.47 0.21
C ALA A 99 14.20 3.80 0.00
N SER A 100 13.86 4.51 -1.07
CA SER A 100 14.34 5.87 -1.35
C SER A 100 13.17 6.77 -1.67
N TYR A 101 13.32 8.06 -1.37
CA TYR A 101 12.31 9.07 -1.64
C TYR A 101 12.97 10.39 -1.99
N ARG A 102 12.40 11.13 -2.95
CA ARG A 102 12.78 12.51 -3.23
C ARG A 102 11.61 13.46 -3.02
N TYR A 103 11.92 14.60 -2.41
CA TYR A 103 10.98 15.67 -2.16
C TYR A 103 11.67 17.01 -2.42
N GLY A 104 11.38 17.63 -3.56
CA GLY A 104 12.12 18.80 -4.02
C GLY A 104 13.62 18.47 -4.18
N SER A 105 14.49 19.23 -3.51
CA SER A 105 15.95 19.03 -3.52
C SER A 105 16.44 17.95 -2.54
N THR A 106 15.59 17.46 -1.64
CA THR A 106 15.97 16.48 -0.63
C THR A 106 15.87 15.06 -1.17
N ALA A 107 16.96 14.30 -1.06
CA ALA A 107 16.98 12.86 -1.27
C ALA A 107 17.12 12.14 0.08
N ALA A 108 16.25 11.17 0.33
CA ALA A 108 16.21 10.42 1.58
C ALA A 108 16.21 8.92 1.32
N TYR A 109 16.93 8.19 2.18
CA TYR A 109 17.14 6.74 2.03
C TYR A 109 16.87 6.01 3.33
N SER A 110 16.31 4.81 3.23
CA SER A 110 16.04 3.94 4.39
C SER A 110 17.33 3.57 5.12
N LYS A 111 18.41 3.35 4.37
CA LYS A 111 19.78 3.05 4.85
C LYS A 111 20.42 4.20 5.63
N SER A 112 19.95 5.43 5.43
CA SER A 112 20.44 6.60 6.15
C SER A 112 19.79 6.77 7.52
N CYS A 113 18.76 5.97 7.85
CA CYS A 113 18.16 5.95 9.16
C CYS A 113 18.87 4.93 10.07
N PRO A 114 19.34 5.30 11.27
CA PRO A 114 20.02 4.39 12.19
C PRO A 114 19.11 3.25 12.69
N ASP A 115 17.83 3.56 12.93
CA ASP A 115 16.82 2.60 13.38
C ASP A 115 15.58 2.72 12.48
N ASN A 116 15.48 1.88 11.46
CA ASN A 116 14.39 1.92 10.49
C ASN A 116 13.83 0.54 10.18
N PRO A 117 12.80 0.11 10.89
CA PRO A 117 12.05 -1.08 10.53
C PRO A 117 11.11 -0.72 9.37
N GLY A 118 11.65 -0.73 8.16
CA GLY A 118 10.83 -0.71 6.96
C GLY A 118 10.16 -2.05 6.75
N SER A 119 8.94 -2.04 6.21
CA SER A 119 8.21 -3.27 5.91
C SER A 119 7.24 -3.09 4.74
N VAL A 120 7.08 -4.18 3.98
CA VAL A 120 5.95 -4.36 3.06
C VAL A 120 5.23 -5.63 3.45
N THR A 121 3.92 -5.57 3.59
CA THR A 121 3.08 -6.74 3.88
C THR A 121 2.23 -7.04 2.66
N ILE A 122 2.45 -8.21 2.06
CA ILE A 122 1.64 -8.73 0.96
C ILE A 122 0.52 -9.59 1.56
N THR A 123 -0.73 -9.19 1.32
CA THR A 123 -1.93 -9.90 1.81
C THR A 123 -2.64 -10.67 0.71
N GLY A 124 -2.43 -10.30 -0.56
CA GLY A 124 -3.02 -10.97 -1.70
C GLY A 124 -2.13 -10.95 -2.93
N ILE A 125 -2.07 -12.07 -3.63
CA ILE A 125 -1.36 -12.24 -4.90
C ILE A 125 -2.33 -12.86 -5.89
N ASN A 126 -2.56 -12.20 -7.03
CA ASN A 126 -3.32 -12.76 -8.12
C ASN A 126 -2.40 -12.90 -9.35
N ALA A 127 -1.80 -14.07 -9.50
CA ALA A 127 -0.88 -14.35 -10.61
C ALA A 127 -1.58 -14.32 -11.98
N ALA A 128 -2.84 -14.77 -12.06
CA ALA A 128 -3.60 -14.81 -13.30
C ALA A 128 -3.95 -13.42 -13.83
N ARG A 129 -4.14 -12.45 -12.93
CA ARG A 129 -4.47 -11.07 -13.29
C ARG A 129 -3.29 -10.11 -13.20
N HIS A 130 -2.15 -10.56 -12.69
CA HIS A 130 -0.98 -9.75 -12.39
C HIS A 130 -1.26 -8.63 -11.39
N TRP A 131 -1.77 -8.96 -10.19
CA TRP A 131 -2.03 -7.98 -9.12
C TRP A 131 -1.43 -8.39 -7.78
N LEU A 132 -1.09 -7.37 -6.99
CA LEU A 132 -0.75 -7.49 -5.58
C LEU A 132 -1.68 -6.63 -4.72
N ALA A 133 -1.96 -7.12 -3.52
CA ALA A 133 -2.63 -6.36 -2.47
C ALA A 133 -1.80 -6.42 -1.18
N GLY A 134 -1.80 -5.31 -0.44
CA GLY A 134 -0.95 -5.20 0.73
C GLY A 134 -0.84 -3.80 1.32
N SER A 135 0.17 -3.63 2.16
CA SER A 135 0.55 -2.37 2.78
C SER A 135 2.05 -2.20 2.79
N TYR A 136 2.50 -0.96 2.92
CA TYR A 136 3.90 -0.62 3.11
C TYR A 136 4.03 0.43 4.21
N ARG A 137 5.16 0.39 4.91
CA ARG A 137 5.56 1.40 5.88
C ARG A 137 7.07 1.44 5.94
N CYS A 138 7.66 2.61 5.82
CA CYS A 138 9.09 2.79 5.92
C CYS A 138 9.43 4.15 6.50
N GLN A 139 10.63 4.27 7.06
CA GLN A 139 11.24 5.57 7.27
C GLN A 139 12.33 5.78 6.22
N VAL A 140 12.54 7.02 5.82
CA VAL A 140 13.69 7.42 5.03
C VAL A 140 14.26 8.68 5.66
N CYS A 141 15.58 8.76 5.67
CA CYS A 141 16.30 9.87 6.28
C CYS A 141 17.14 10.53 5.21
N GLU A 142 17.14 11.85 5.20
CA GLU A 142 18.06 12.62 4.38
C GLU A 142 19.51 12.23 4.69
N SER A 143 20.35 12.19 3.66
CA SER A 143 21.77 11.89 3.82
C SER A 143 22.49 13.04 4.56
N GLY A 144 22.97 12.78 5.79
CA GLY A 144 23.71 13.76 6.59
C GLY A 144 23.37 13.68 8.10
N ARG A 145 24.24 14.23 8.96
CA ARG A 145 23.96 14.31 10.41
C ARG A 145 22.79 15.28 10.65
N GLY A 146 21.74 14.82 11.33
CA GLY A 146 20.57 15.65 11.66
C GLY A 146 19.54 15.81 10.54
N GLY A 147 19.67 15.04 9.45
CA GLY A 147 18.80 15.13 8.28
C GLY A 147 17.32 14.84 8.55
N LYS A 148 16.44 15.39 7.70
CA LYS A 148 14.98 15.23 7.81
C LYS A 148 14.60 13.74 7.76
N ARG A 149 13.75 13.31 8.70
CA ARG A 149 13.14 11.98 8.70
C ARG A 149 11.72 12.05 8.15
N LEU A 150 11.40 11.16 7.23
CA LEU A 150 10.07 10.98 6.67
C LEU A 150 9.61 9.56 6.98
N THR A 151 8.39 9.42 7.50
CA THR A 151 7.69 8.14 7.57
C THR A 151 6.72 8.07 6.41
N LEU A 152 6.90 7.11 5.50
CA LEU A 152 6.02 6.90 4.36
C LEU A 152 5.27 5.59 4.55
N GLU A 153 3.95 5.63 4.42
CA GLU A 153 3.12 4.45 4.60
C GLU A 153 1.85 4.52 3.76
N GLY A 154 1.28 3.36 3.47
CA GLY A 154 0.15 3.25 2.58
C GLY A 154 -0.34 1.82 2.39
N THR A 155 -1.41 1.71 1.63
CA THR A 155 -2.04 0.45 1.23
C THR A 155 -2.16 0.40 -0.28
N PHE A 156 -2.10 -0.78 -0.84
CA PHE A 156 -2.27 -0.98 -2.26
C PHE A 156 -3.14 -2.18 -2.57
N ARG A 157 -3.84 -2.05 -3.69
CA ARG A 157 -4.31 -3.12 -4.55
C ARG A 157 -3.97 -2.62 -5.95
N TYR A 158 -2.92 -3.17 -6.55
CA TYR A 158 -2.29 -2.56 -7.71
C TYR A 158 -1.80 -3.62 -8.70
N PRO A 159 -1.87 -3.34 -10.02
CA PRO A 159 -1.31 -4.24 -11.03
C PRO A 159 0.22 -4.30 -10.91
N VAL A 160 0.78 -5.44 -11.29
CA VAL A 160 2.22 -5.66 -11.37
C VAL A 160 2.60 -5.94 -12.81
N GLU A 161 3.53 -5.15 -13.30
CA GLU A 161 4.07 -5.25 -14.66
C GLU A 161 5.34 -6.10 -14.63
N LYS A 162 5.67 -6.68 -15.78
CA LYS A 162 7.01 -7.24 -16.02
C LYS A 162 7.85 -6.12 -16.62
N GLU A 163 9.10 -6.00 -16.15
CA GLU A 163 10.10 -5.12 -16.76
C GLU A 163 10.49 -5.62 -18.17
#